data_AF-A0A4P9Z989-F1
#
_entry.id   AF-A0A4P9Z989-F1
#
_cell.length_a   1.000
_cell.length_b   1.000
_cell.length_c   1.000
_cell.angle_alpha   90.00
_cell.angle_beta   90.00
_cell.angle_gamma   90.00
#
_symmetry.space_group_name_H-M   'P 1'
#
loop_
_entity.id
_entity.type
_entity.pdbx_description
1 polymer ?
#
loop_
_entity_poly.entity_id
_entity_poly.type
_entity_poly.pdbx_seq_one_letter_code
_entity_poly.pdbx_strand_id
1 'polypeptide(L)'
;ATYFVAPDSPVVYVYGGTCSSGFISSRLLSFDMDTLTFYNVTTTTRTQPFYGAVSMWAPKPQSSVVVGGKSPAGWLNMYQLATWSFQSRWLFQEAAKDENSTVDSRCSPLVLPVFTYTEVSSAAEFLSSYSPTSALIVGGEGDG
;
A
#
# COMPACT_ATOMS: atom_id res chain seq x y z
N ALA A 1 3.98 9.24 3.18
CA ALA A 1 2.57 8.84 3.02
C ALA A 1 2.52 7.71 2.00
N THR A 2 1.44 6.94 1.96
CA THR A 2 1.23 5.83 1.03
C THR A 2 0.09 6.20 0.08
N TYR A 3 0.23 5.83 -1.18
CA TYR A 3 -0.70 6.22 -2.24
C TYR A 3 -1.39 4.99 -2.81
N PHE A 4 -2.71 5.07 -3.01
CA PHE A 4 -3.49 4.03 -3.67
C PHE A 4 -4.12 4.62 -4.92
N VAL A 5 -3.92 3.92 -6.02
CA VAL A 5 -4.44 4.30 -7.34
C VAL A 5 -5.16 3.10 -7.91
N ALA A 6 -6.30 3.36 -8.56
CA ALA A 6 -6.99 2.37 -9.36
C ALA A 6 -6.87 2.76 -10.84
N PRO A 7 -6.64 1.79 -11.75
CA PRO A 7 -6.36 2.08 -13.16
C PRO A 7 -7.46 2.88 -13.88
N ASP A 8 -8.72 2.62 -13.54
CA ASP A 8 -9.89 3.21 -14.19
C ASP A 8 -10.51 4.36 -13.35
N SER A 9 -9.70 5.02 -12.53
CA SER A 9 -10.15 6.05 -11.61
C SER A 9 -9.23 7.26 -11.67
N PRO A 10 -9.78 8.48 -11.89
CA PRO A 10 -9.00 9.72 -11.76
C PRO A 10 -8.68 10.05 -10.29
N VAL A 11 -9.15 9.24 -9.34
CA VAL A 11 -8.95 9.47 -7.91
C VAL A 11 -7.72 8.74 -7.40
N VAL A 12 -6.80 9.51 -6.80
CA VAL A 12 -5.66 9.03 -6.03
C VAL A 12 -5.99 9.12 -4.55
N TYR A 13 -5.92 8.01 -3.82
CA TYR A 13 -6.08 8.01 -2.38
C TYR A 13 -4.73 8.19 -1.70
N VAL A 14 -4.64 9.11 -0.75
CA VAL A 14 -3.45 9.36 0.06
C VAL A 14 -3.75 8.98 1.50
N TYR A 15 -2.93 8.12 2.06
CA TYR A 15 -3.10 7.65 3.43
C TYR A 15 -1.80 7.75 4.22
N GLY A 16 -1.94 8.01 5.52
CA GLY A 16 -0.80 8.01 6.43
C GLY A 16 0.12 9.20 6.24
N GLY A 17 1.39 8.99 6.58
CA GLY A 17 2.42 10.04 6.57
C GLY A 17 2.49 10.82 7.88
N THR A 18 3.38 11.81 7.91
CA THR A 18 3.70 12.60 9.09
C THR A 18 3.26 14.05 8.91
N CYS A 19 2.67 14.62 9.95
CA CYS A 19 2.48 16.06 10.05
C CYS A 19 3.82 16.73 10.41
N SER A 20 3.92 18.05 10.23
CA SER A 20 5.10 18.83 10.65
C SER A 20 5.43 18.71 12.14
N SER A 21 4.45 18.35 12.96
CA SER A 21 4.62 18.05 14.39
C SER A 21 5.24 16.68 14.69
N GLY A 22 5.50 15.85 13.67
CA GLY A 22 5.91 14.44 13.84
C GLY A 22 4.75 13.48 14.11
N PHE A 23 3.51 13.98 14.23
CA PHE A 23 2.32 13.14 14.39
C PHE A 23 2.08 12.27 13.15
N ILE A 24 1.89 10.97 13.35
CA ILE A 24 1.56 10.03 12.27
C ILE A 24 0.06 10.10 12.01
N SER A 25 -0.32 10.55 10.82
CA SER A 25 -1.71 10.75 10.42
C SER A 25 -2.43 9.42 10.18
N SER A 26 -3.68 9.31 10.61
CA SER A 26 -4.62 8.27 10.18
C SER A 26 -5.66 8.79 9.17
N ARG A 27 -5.42 9.98 8.61
CA ARG A 27 -6.32 10.60 7.64
C ARG A 27 -6.20 9.90 6.29
N LEU A 28 -7.35 9.59 5.70
CA LEU A 28 -7.48 9.17 4.31
C LEU A 28 -7.99 10.36 3.49
N LEU A 29 -7.23 10.71 2.46
CA LEU A 29 -7.59 11.73 1.48
C LEU A 29 -7.86 11.06 0.15
N SER A 30 -8.77 11.64 -0.62
CA SER A 30 -8.91 11.36 -2.03
C SER A 30 -8.59 12.64 -2.80
N PHE A 31 -7.71 12.53 -3.78
CA PHE A 31 -7.36 13.58 -4.72
C PHE A 31 -7.95 13.22 -6.07
N ASP A 32 -8.89 14.02 -6.54
CA ASP A 32 -9.47 13.87 -7.86
C ASP A 32 -8.59 14.62 -8.88
N MET A 33 -7.99 13.88 -9.82
CA MET A 33 -7.06 14.43 -10.80
C MET A 33 -7.75 15.23 -11.91
N ASP A 34 -9.05 15.01 -12.16
CA ASP A 34 -9.79 15.75 -13.19
C ASP A 34 -10.15 17.15 -12.70
N THR A 35 -10.52 17.25 -11.41
CA THR A 35 -10.92 18.50 -10.75
C THR A 35 -9.80 19.13 -9.91
N LEU A 36 -8.65 18.45 -9.79
CA LEU A 36 -7.51 18.84 -8.96
C LEU A 36 -7.90 19.17 -7.50
N THR A 37 -8.88 18.44 -6.96
CA THR A 37 -9.48 18.74 -5.64
C THR A 37 -9.26 17.62 -4.64
N PHE A 38 -8.95 18.00 -3.40
CA PHE A 38 -8.85 17.07 -2.27
C PHE A 38 -10.16 16.96 -1.51
N TYR A 39 -10.55 15.73 -1.18
CA TYR A 39 -11.67 15.42 -0.30
C TYR A 39 -11.20 14.59 0.89
N ASN A 40 -11.79 14.85 2.05
CA ASN A 40 -11.53 14.07 3.25
C ASN A 40 -12.45 12.85 3.27
N VAL A 41 -11.88 11.66 3.26
CA VAL A 41 -12.66 10.42 3.23
C VAL A 41 -12.99 10.02 4.66
N THR A 42 -14.23 10.27 5.09
CA THR A 42 -14.72 9.85 6.40
C THR A 42 -15.25 8.42 6.32
N THR A 43 -14.46 7.44 6.76
CA THR A 43 -14.91 6.05 6.91
C THR A 43 -15.05 5.68 8.38
N THR A 44 -15.93 4.72 8.69
CA THR A 44 -16.09 4.21 10.08
C THR A 44 -14.93 3.32 10.50
N THR A 45 -14.18 2.76 9.55
CA THR A 45 -12.98 1.95 9.79
C THR A 45 -11.75 2.79 9.47
N ARG A 46 -11.30 3.59 10.45
CA ARG A 46 -10.04 4.34 10.33
C ARG A 46 -8.89 3.34 10.39
N THR A 47 -8.03 3.36 9.37
CA THR A 47 -6.83 2.55 9.37
C THR A 47 -5.89 2.95 10.49
N GLN A 48 -5.00 2.01 10.85
CA GLN A 48 -3.93 2.30 11.79
C GLN A 48 -3.00 3.35 11.17
N PRO A 49 -2.70 4.47 11.86
CA PRO A 49 -1.79 5.49 11.35
C PRO A 49 -0.42 4.86 11.08
N PHE A 50 0.13 5.05 9.89
CA PHE A 50 1.48 4.62 9.56
C PHE A 50 2.21 5.63 8.67
N TYR A 51 3.54 5.66 8.77
CA TYR A 51 4.43 6.41 7.88
C TYR A 51 5.51 5.49 7.30
N GLY A 52 6.05 5.85 6.14
CA GLY A 52 7.10 5.07 5.48
C GLY A 52 6.63 3.72 4.91
N ALA A 53 5.34 3.40 4.93
CA ALA A 53 4.85 2.18 4.28
C ALA A 53 4.80 2.37 2.76
N VAL A 54 5.07 1.30 2.01
CA VAL A 54 4.97 1.29 0.55
C VAL A 54 3.83 0.38 0.11
N SER A 55 3.10 0.83 -0.92
CA SER A 55 2.01 0.10 -1.53
C SER A 55 2.42 -0.45 -2.91
N MET A 56 1.91 -1.63 -3.23
CA MET A 56 1.98 -2.22 -4.58
C MET A 56 0.61 -2.76 -4.97
N TRP A 57 0.31 -2.87 -6.27
CA TRP A 57 -0.91 -3.55 -6.71
C TRP A 57 -0.84 -5.05 -6.39
N ALA A 58 -1.88 -5.55 -5.75
CA ALA A 58 -2.10 -6.97 -5.56
C ALA A 58 -2.48 -7.63 -6.90
N PRO A 59 -2.60 -8.98 -6.98
CA PRO A 59 -2.98 -9.69 -8.20
C PRO A 59 -4.31 -9.25 -8.83
N LYS A 60 -5.14 -8.52 -8.08
CA LYS A 60 -6.25 -7.74 -8.62
C LYS A 60 -5.91 -6.25 -8.48
N PRO A 61 -5.88 -5.45 -9.56
CA PRO A 61 -5.54 -4.02 -9.50
C PRO A 61 -6.41 -3.18 -8.56
N GLN A 62 -7.61 -3.68 -8.22
CA GLN A 62 -8.53 -3.08 -7.25
C GLN A 62 -8.12 -3.29 -5.79
N SER A 63 -7.08 -4.08 -5.55
CA SER A 63 -6.51 -4.37 -4.24
C SER A 63 -5.05 -3.93 -4.23
N SER A 64 -4.62 -3.35 -3.12
CA SER A 64 -3.20 -3.03 -2.89
C SER A 64 -2.64 -3.87 -1.77
N VAL A 65 -1.35 -4.15 -1.80
CA VAL A 65 -0.58 -4.71 -0.70
C VAL A 65 0.24 -3.57 -0.10
N VAL A 66 0.17 -3.40 1.21
CA VAL A 66 1.02 -2.45 1.95
C VAL A 66 2.10 -3.23 2.69
N VAL A 67 3.34 -2.75 2.62
CA VAL A 67 4.51 -3.37 3.23
C VAL A 67 5.28 -2.34 4.06
N GLY A 68 5.62 -2.74 5.28
CA GLY A 68 6.49 -1.98 6.18
C GLY A 68 5.87 -0.68 6.68
N GLY A 69 6.75 0.22 7.11
CA GLY A 69 6.38 1.47 7.76
C GLY A 69 6.21 1.32 9.28
N LYS A 70 5.98 2.46 9.92
CA LYS A 70 5.90 2.56 11.38
C LYS A 70 4.63 3.29 11.80
N SER A 71 4.00 2.76 12.83
CA SER A 71 2.82 3.31 13.49
C SER A 71 3.20 3.89 14.87
N PRO A 72 2.32 4.68 15.51
CA PRO A 72 2.51 5.12 16.89
C PRO A 72 2.64 3.96 17.89
N ALA A 73 2.08 2.79 17.56
CA ALA A 73 2.13 1.59 18.39
C ALA A 73 3.35 0.69 18.09
N GLY A 74 4.22 1.09 17.17
CA GLY A 74 5.39 0.31 16.73
C GLY A 74 5.37 0.02 15.24
N TRP A 75 6.28 -0.84 14.83
CA TRP A 75 6.48 -1.21 13.43
C TRP A 75 5.29 -1.96 12.83
N LEU A 76 4.97 -1.64 11.58
CA LEU A 76 4.02 -2.41 10.79
C LEU A 76 4.77 -3.62 10.24
N ASN A 77 4.30 -4.81 10.60
CA ASN A 77 5.03 -6.02 10.31
C ASN A 77 5.05 -6.29 8.79
N MET A 78 6.18 -6.74 8.26
CA MET A 78 6.37 -6.98 6.82
C MET A 78 5.50 -8.13 6.29
N TYR A 79 4.90 -8.92 7.19
CA TYR A 79 3.96 -9.99 6.86
C TYR A 79 2.50 -9.54 6.94
N GLN A 80 2.19 -8.30 7.33
CA GLN A 80 0.80 -7.83 7.40
C GLN A 80 0.39 -7.20 6.06
N LEU A 81 -0.33 -7.98 5.25
CA LEU A 81 -0.95 -7.56 4.01
C LEU A 81 -2.23 -6.78 4.34
N ALA A 82 -2.15 -5.45 4.33
CA ALA A 82 -3.34 -4.61 4.34
C ALA A 82 -3.84 -4.44 2.90
N THR A 83 -4.99 -5.05 2.59
CA THR A 83 -5.70 -4.83 1.33
C THR A 83 -6.78 -3.79 1.51
N TRP A 84 -6.79 -2.79 0.64
CA TRP A 84 -7.86 -1.83 0.54
C TRP A 84 -8.67 -2.10 -0.71
N SER A 85 -9.99 -2.21 -0.56
CA SER A 85 -10.94 -2.20 -1.68
C SER A 85 -12.00 -1.14 -1.43
N PHE A 86 -12.46 -0.50 -2.50
CA PHE A 86 -13.50 0.52 -2.44
C PHE A 86 -14.81 -0.02 -1.82
N GLN A 87 -15.15 -1.28 -2.12
CA GLN A 87 -16.38 -1.92 -1.65
C GLN A 87 -16.24 -2.53 -0.25
N SER A 88 -15.08 -3.11 0.06
CA SER A 88 -14.87 -3.98 1.22
C SER A 88 -14.08 -3.33 2.36
N ARG A 89 -13.61 -2.09 2.16
CA ARG A 89 -12.78 -1.34 3.12
C ARG A 89 -11.42 -2.02 3.30
N TRP A 90 -10.78 -1.78 4.44
CA TRP A 90 -9.50 -2.38 4.79
C TRP A 90 -9.67 -3.79 5.33
N LEU A 91 -8.95 -4.73 4.74
CA LEU A 91 -8.82 -6.12 5.20
C LEU A 91 -7.35 -6.38 5.51
N PHE A 92 -7.08 -6.91 6.69
CA PHE A 92 -5.73 -7.28 7.11
C PHE A 92 -5.60 -8.79 7.04
N GLN A 93 -4.56 -9.27 6.35
CA GLN A 93 -4.17 -10.67 6.33
C GLN A 93 -2.71 -10.78 6.73
N GLU A 94 -2.38 -11.77 7.55
CA GLU A 94 -0.99 -12.11 7.83
C GLU A 94 -0.51 -13.13 6.80
N ALA A 95 0.60 -12.83 6.12
CA ALA A 95 1.28 -13.73 5.23
C ALA A 95 1.95 -14.85 6.06
N ALA A 96 1.91 -16.07 5.54
CA ALA A 96 2.66 -17.17 6.11
C ALA A 96 4.16 -16.84 6.09
N LYS A 97 4.84 -17.06 7.21
CA LYS A 97 6.29 -16.93 7.32
C LYS A 97 6.89 -18.27 7.73
N ASP A 98 8.11 -18.55 7.28
CA ASP A 98 8.89 -19.63 7.86
C ASP A 98 9.22 -19.27 9.31
N GLU A 99 9.05 -20.22 10.23
CA GLU A 99 9.20 -20.00 11.68
C GLU A 99 10.60 -19.46 12.06
N ASN A 100 11.62 -19.82 11.27
CA ASN A 100 13.01 -19.39 11.44
C ASN A 100 13.39 -18.13 10.66
N SER A 101 12.46 -17.56 9.89
CA SER A 101 12.68 -16.32 9.15
C SER A 101 12.14 -15.12 9.93
N THR A 102 12.99 -14.13 10.11
CA THR A 102 12.60 -12.80 10.62
C THR A 102 12.98 -11.78 9.56
N VAL A 103 11.99 -11.04 9.09
CA VAL A 103 12.20 -9.86 8.25
C VAL A 103 12.04 -8.66 9.15
N ASP A 104 13.13 -7.93 9.35
CA ASP A 104 13.11 -6.69 10.12
C ASP A 104 12.12 -5.70 9.50
N SER A 105 11.36 -5.03 10.36
CA SER A 105 10.47 -3.98 9.90
C SER A 105 11.27 -2.75 9.49
N ARG A 106 10.89 -2.14 8.37
CA ARG A 106 11.62 -1.01 7.76
C ARG A 106 10.66 0.04 7.22
N CYS A 107 11.11 1.29 7.23
CA CYS A 107 10.45 2.41 6.58
C CYS A 107 11.03 2.59 5.17
N SER A 108 10.17 3.03 4.26
CA SER A 108 10.48 3.37 2.88
C SER A 108 11.21 2.25 2.10
N PRO A 109 10.79 0.96 2.20
CA PRO A 109 11.40 -0.08 1.39
C PRO A 109 11.02 0.06 -0.08
N LEU A 110 11.87 -0.39 -1.00
CA LEU A 110 11.49 -0.55 -2.41
C LEU A 110 10.74 -1.88 -2.56
N VAL A 111 9.52 -1.85 -3.10
CA VAL A 111 8.72 -3.05 -3.35
C VAL A 111 8.50 -3.21 -4.85
N LEU A 112 8.94 -4.34 -5.41
CA LEU A 112 8.85 -4.64 -6.84
C LEU A 112 7.96 -5.88 -7.06
N PRO A 113 6.87 -5.77 -7.83
CA PRO A 113 6.07 -6.93 -8.21
C PRO A 113 6.88 -7.86 -9.12
N VAL A 114 6.81 -9.16 -8.84
CA VAL A 114 7.35 -10.21 -9.70
C VAL A 114 6.18 -10.92 -10.37
N PHE A 115 6.13 -10.87 -11.69
CA PHE A 115 5.11 -11.49 -12.53
C PHE A 115 5.75 -12.01 -13.81
N THR A 116 5.06 -12.95 -14.47
CA THR A 116 5.51 -13.49 -15.75
C THR A 116 5.37 -12.43 -16.84
N TYR A 117 6.46 -12.15 -17.55
CA TYR A 117 6.43 -11.27 -18.71
C TYR A 117 5.48 -11.85 -19.77
N THR A 118 4.56 -11.01 -20.21
CA THR A 118 3.67 -11.28 -21.35
C THR A 118 3.76 -10.07 -22.26
N GLU A 119 3.95 -10.29 -23.56
CA GLU A 119 3.85 -9.20 -24.52
C GLU A 119 2.43 -8.63 -24.48
N VAL A 120 2.32 -7.35 -24.17
CA VAL A 120 1.05 -6.62 -24.11
C VAL A 120 1.17 -5.40 -25.01
N SER A 121 0.11 -5.16 -25.80
CA SER A 121 0.06 -4.08 -26.78
C SER A 121 -0.76 -2.89 -26.29
N SER A 122 -1.47 -3.03 -25.15
CA SER A 122 -2.28 -1.97 -24.55
C SER A 122 -2.29 -2.02 -23.02
N ALA A 123 -2.68 -0.90 -22.40
CA ALA A 123 -2.88 -0.83 -20.96
C ALA A 123 -4.01 -1.76 -20.48
N ALA A 124 -5.08 -1.92 -21.27
CA ALA A 124 -6.18 -2.82 -20.93
C ALA A 124 -5.71 -4.29 -20.89
N GLU A 125 -4.88 -4.71 -21.84
CA GLU A 125 -4.27 -6.04 -21.86
C GLU A 125 -3.37 -6.23 -20.64
N PHE A 126 -2.50 -5.26 -20.33
CA PHE A 126 -1.66 -5.29 -19.14
C PHE A 126 -2.47 -5.48 -17.85
N LEU A 127 -3.55 -4.71 -17.67
CA LEU A 127 -4.40 -4.79 -16.49
C LEU A 127 -5.12 -6.14 -16.37
N SER A 128 -5.50 -6.74 -17.50
CA SER A 128 -6.11 -8.07 -17.53
C SER A 128 -5.13 -9.21 -17.26
N SER A 129 -3.84 -9.02 -17.57
CA SER A 129 -2.79 -10.02 -17.39
C SER A 129 -1.91 -9.78 -16.16
N TYR A 130 -2.04 -8.64 -15.48
CA TYR A 130 -1.25 -8.30 -14.30
C TYR A 130 -1.61 -9.21 -13.14
N SER A 131 -0.74 -10.19 -12.87
CA SER A 131 -0.91 -11.17 -11.80
C SER A 131 0.43 -11.45 -11.11
N PRO A 132 0.94 -10.53 -10.27
CA PRO A 132 2.11 -10.78 -9.43
C PRO A 132 1.94 -12.04 -8.59
N THR A 133 2.96 -12.89 -8.59
CA THR A 133 3.00 -14.12 -7.78
C THR A 133 3.88 -13.95 -6.54
N SER A 134 4.79 -12.98 -6.57
CA SER A 134 5.64 -12.61 -5.43
C SER A 134 6.03 -11.14 -5.50
N ALA A 135 6.66 -10.64 -4.45
CA ALA A 135 7.20 -9.29 -4.37
C ALA A 135 8.64 -9.34 -3.89
N LEU A 136 9.53 -8.62 -4.57
CA LEU A 136 10.89 -8.39 -4.09
C LEU A 136 10.90 -7.10 -3.27
N ILE A 137 11.36 -7.20 -2.03
CA ILE A 137 11.43 -6.07 -1.11
C ILE A 137 12.91 -5.79 -0.83
N VAL A 138 13.36 -4.56 -1.11
CA VAL A 138 14.78 -4.17 -1.03
C VAL A 138 14.95 -2.91 -0.19
N GLY A 139 15.93 -2.95 0.72
CA GLY A 139 16.38 -1.78 1.47
C GLY A 139 15.36 -1.30 2.51
N GLY A 140 15.32 0.02 2.70
CA GLY A 140 14.54 0.69 3.74
C GLY A 140 15.34 0.96 5.01
N GLU A 141 14.84 1.92 5.78
CA GLU A 141 15.44 2.46 7.00
C GLU A 141 14.84 1.74 8.20
N GLY A 142 15.69 1.11 9.02
CA GLY A 142 15.33 0.66 10.36
C GLY A 142 15.48 1.80 11.36
N ASP A 143 14.89 1.65 12.54
CA ASP A 143 15.35 2.41 13.71
C ASP A 143 16.69 1.77 14.11
N GLY A 144 17.76 2.54 14.11
CA GLY A 144 19.03 2.12 14.72
C GLY A 144 18.90 1.94 16.23
#